data_AF-A0A7C3PT73-F1
#
_entry.id   AF-A0A7C3PT73-F1
#
_cell.length_a   1.000
_cell.length_b   1.000
_cell.length_c   1.000
_cell.angle_alpha   90.00
_cell.angle_beta   90.00
_cell.angle_gamma   90.00
#
_symmetry.space_group_name_H-M   'P 1'
#
loop_
_entity.id
_entity.type
_entity.pdbx_description
1 polymer ?
#
loop_
_entity_poly.entity_id
_entity_poly.type
_entity_poly.pdbx_seq_one_letter_code
_entity_poly.pdbx_strand_id
1 'polypeptide(L)'
;MKLKEKILQILEARNYTFADLAKYLNMGEQELDASFSNNSIEIRTLELISKELRIPLYSFFREHDYSFDTSKEPYYNVNIWMNEEEMKKEMAAMKEQINSLKMLVAEKDLLIRALEQELRKKA
;
A
#
# COMPACT_ATOMS: atom_id res chain seq x y z
N MET A 1 -10.09 17.70 12.39
CA MET A 1 -9.61 17.44 11.02
C MET A 1 -10.75 16.93 10.16
N LYS A 2 -10.85 17.34 8.89
CA LYS A 2 -11.84 16.77 7.95
C LYS A 2 -11.37 15.36 7.55
N LEU A 3 -12.29 14.38 7.47
CA LEU A 3 -11.99 12.98 7.17
C LEU A 3 -11.08 12.79 5.93
N LYS A 4 -11.33 13.58 4.87
CA LYS A 4 -10.53 13.59 3.64
C LYS A 4 -9.06 13.92 3.91
N GLU A 5 -8.76 14.91 4.74
CA GLU A 5 -7.38 15.33 5.06
C GLU A 5 -6.60 14.18 5.72
N LYS A 6 -7.26 13.45 6.63
CA LYS A 6 -6.68 12.29 7.29
C LYS A 6 -6.34 11.17 6.30
N ILE A 7 -7.24 10.91 5.35
CA ILE A 7 -7.02 9.90 4.31
C ILE A 7 -5.84 10.29 3.41
N LEU A 8 -5.77 11.56 3.00
CA LEU A 8 -4.68 12.06 2.16
C LEU A 8 -3.31 11.93 2.85
N GLN A 9 -3.22 12.24 4.15
CA GLN A 9 -1.97 12.06 4.91
C GLN A 9 -1.52 10.59 4.96
N ILE A 10 -2.45 9.65 5.13
CA ILE A 10 -2.13 8.22 5.18
C ILE A 10 -1.70 7.71 3.79
N LEU A 11 -2.36 8.18 2.72
CA LEU A 11 -2.00 7.86 1.35
C LEU A 11 -0.58 8.36 1.03
N GLU A 12 -0.29 9.61 1.37
CA GLU A 12 1.04 10.23 1.19
C GLU A 12 2.13 9.44 1.93
N ALA A 13 1.88 9.09 3.20
CA ALA A 13 2.81 8.28 3.99
C ALA A 13 3.11 6.89 3.39
N ARG A 14 2.27 6.40 2.47
CA ARG A 14 2.42 5.12 1.79
C ARG A 14 2.76 5.23 0.30
N ASN A 15 3.04 6.43 -0.20
CA ASN A 15 3.29 6.71 -1.62
C ASN A 15 2.12 6.30 -2.54
N TYR A 16 0.88 6.40 -2.06
CA TYR A 16 -0.32 6.24 -2.88
C TYR A 16 -0.97 7.59 -3.16
N THR A 17 -1.65 7.69 -4.30
CA THR A 17 -2.41 8.88 -4.68
C THR A 17 -3.89 8.72 -4.37
N PHE A 18 -4.62 9.84 -4.35
CA PHE A 18 -6.08 9.80 -4.23
C PHE A 18 -6.75 9.12 -5.44
N ALA A 19 -6.15 9.23 -6.63
CA ALA A 19 -6.57 8.51 -7.82
C ALA A 19 -6.44 6.99 -7.67
N ASP A 20 -5.38 6.51 -7.02
CA ASP A 20 -5.21 5.08 -6.72
C ASP A 20 -6.33 4.58 -5.79
N LEU A 21 -6.69 5.37 -4.77
CA LEU A 21 -7.80 5.05 -3.88
C LEU A 21 -9.13 5.01 -4.64
N ALA A 22 -9.41 6.00 -5.49
CA ALA A 22 -10.63 6.04 -6.29
C ALA A 22 -10.73 4.82 -7.22
N LYS A 23 -9.62 4.45 -7.86
CA LYS A 23 -9.50 3.24 -8.69
C LYS A 23 -9.78 1.98 -7.89
N TYR A 24 -9.23 1.84 -6.68
CA TYR A 24 -9.51 0.70 -5.80
C TYR A 24 -11.00 0.59 -5.45
N LEU A 25 -11.65 1.73 -5.22
CA LEU A 25 -13.07 1.79 -4.90
C LEU A 25 -13.99 1.59 -6.13
N ASN A 26 -13.42 1.50 -7.34
CA ASN A 26 -14.16 1.52 -8.60
C ASN A 26 -15.06 2.76 -8.74
N MET A 27 -14.58 3.91 -8.26
CA MET A 27 -15.28 5.20 -8.32
C MET A 27 -14.47 6.22 -9.13
N GLY A 28 -15.15 7.21 -9.70
CA GLY A 28 -14.46 8.36 -10.28
C GLY A 28 -13.79 9.20 -9.19
N GLU A 29 -12.61 9.77 -9.46
CA GLU A 29 -11.91 10.62 -8.48
C GLU A 29 -12.76 11.83 -8.04
N GLN A 30 -13.45 12.47 -9.00
CA GLN A 30 -14.37 13.58 -8.74
C GLN A 30 -15.61 13.14 -7.96
N GLU A 31 -16.11 11.93 -8.19
CA GLU A 31 -17.26 11.36 -7.49
C GLU A 31 -16.90 11.07 -6.03
N LEU A 32 -15.74 10.44 -5.81
CA LEU A 32 -15.21 10.22 -4.47
C LEU A 32 -14.99 11.55 -3.75
N ASP A 33 -14.45 12.56 -4.42
CA ASP A 33 -14.24 13.87 -3.82
C ASP A 33 -15.55 14.58 -3.43
N ALA A 34 -16.55 14.54 -4.32
CA ALA A 34 -17.87 15.08 -4.04
C ALA A 34 -18.51 14.37 -2.84
N SER A 35 -18.32 13.05 -2.71
CA SER A 35 -18.87 12.28 -1.60
C SER A 35 -18.29 12.69 -0.25
N PHE A 36 -16.98 12.99 -0.18
CA PHE A 36 -16.35 13.55 1.02
C PHE A 36 -16.86 14.96 1.33
N SER A 37 -17.02 15.80 0.31
CA SER A 37 -17.44 17.20 0.47
C SER A 37 -18.89 17.32 0.93
N ASN A 38 -19.75 16.42 0.45
CA ASN A 38 -21.18 16.40 0.74
C ASN A 38 -21.55 15.53 1.96
N ASN A 39 -20.56 14.94 2.65
CA ASN A 39 -20.76 13.99 3.74
C ASN A 39 -21.70 12.81 3.38
N SER A 40 -21.62 12.35 2.13
CA SER A 40 -22.50 11.29 1.59
C SER A 40 -21.79 9.95 1.43
N ILE A 41 -20.61 9.78 2.01
CA ILE A 41 -19.88 8.53 1.95
C ILE A 41 -20.60 7.46 2.77
N GLU A 42 -20.89 6.35 2.11
CA GLU A 42 -21.46 5.18 2.75
C GLU A 42 -20.45 4.51 3.67
N ILE A 43 -20.95 3.91 4.77
CA ILE A 43 -20.12 3.13 5.70
C ILE A 43 -19.36 2.02 4.97
N ARG A 44 -19.98 1.37 3.98
CA ARG A 44 -19.33 0.34 3.16
C ARG A 44 -18.11 0.88 2.41
N THR A 45 -18.18 2.10 1.89
CA THR A 45 -17.04 2.75 1.24
C THR A 45 -15.95 3.07 2.25
N LEU A 46 -16.30 3.51 3.46
CA LEU A 46 -15.32 3.69 4.55
C LEU A 46 -14.66 2.36 4.94
N GLU A 47 -15.39 1.24 4.95
CA GLU A 47 -14.80 -0.08 5.19
C GLU A 47 -13.79 -0.47 4.13
N LEU A 48 -14.08 -0.18 2.85
CA LEU A 48 -13.14 -0.43 1.76
C LEU A 48 -11.89 0.45 1.88
N ILE A 49 -12.08 1.75 2.16
CA ILE A 49 -10.97 2.67 2.42
C ILE A 49 -10.14 2.19 3.62
N SER A 50 -10.79 1.77 4.70
CA SER A 50 -10.15 1.22 5.91
C SER A 50 -9.26 0.01 5.59
N LYS A 51 -9.76 -0.90 4.75
CA LYS A 51 -9.03 -2.10 4.32
C LYS A 51 -7.83 -1.75 3.45
N GLU A 52 -8.03 -0.88 2.46
CA GLU A 52 -6.95 -0.47 1.56
C GLU A 52 -5.83 0.26 2.31
N LEU A 53 -6.23 1.20 3.18
CA LEU A 53 -5.30 1.93 4.04
C LEU A 53 -4.77 1.07 5.19
N ARG A 54 -5.25 -0.17 5.37
CA ARG A 54 -4.84 -1.08 6.47
C ARG A 54 -4.85 -0.41 7.84
N ILE A 55 -5.90 0.35 8.12
CA ILE A 55 -6.16 1.02 9.40
C ILE A 55 -7.51 0.59 9.93
N PRO A 56 -7.80 0.69 11.24
CA PRO A 56 -9.10 0.31 11.77
C PRO A 56 -10.20 1.27 11.29
N LEU A 57 -11.37 0.74 10.93
CA LEU A 57 -12.52 1.56 10.51
C LEU A 57 -12.88 2.63 11.56
N TYR A 58 -12.84 2.26 12.85
CA TYR A 58 -13.16 3.19 13.94
C TYR A 58 -12.23 4.41 13.99
N SER A 59 -11.05 4.34 13.35
CA SER A 59 -10.10 5.45 13.34
C SER A 59 -10.65 6.67 12.59
N PHE A 60 -11.59 6.51 11.66
CA PHE A 60 -12.23 7.62 10.96
C PHE A 60 -13.16 8.47 11.85
N PHE A 61 -13.65 7.89 12.95
CA PHE A 61 -14.65 8.53 13.81
C PHE A 61 -14.08 9.09 15.12
N ARG A 62 -12.79 8.88 15.40
CA ARG A 62 -12.16 9.44 16.62
C ARG A 62 -11.78 10.89 16.41
N GLU A 63 -12.20 11.74 17.35
CA GLU A 63 -11.89 13.19 17.36
C GLU A 63 -10.41 13.49 17.63
N HIS A 64 -9.71 12.57 18.30
CA HIS A 64 -8.29 12.71 18.62
C HIS A 64 -7.44 12.00 17.59
N ASP A 65 -6.29 12.60 17.27
CA ASP A 65 -5.30 12.11 16.31
C ASP A 65 -4.96 10.65 16.61
N TYR A 66 -5.62 9.74 15.89
CA TYR A 66 -5.08 8.41 15.69
C TYR A 66 -3.75 8.65 14.97
N SER A 67 -2.67 8.72 15.75
CA SER A 67 -1.32 8.79 15.24
C SER A 67 -1.11 7.51 14.44
N PHE A 68 -1.16 7.63 13.12
CA PHE A 68 -0.86 6.53 12.21
C PHE A 68 0.61 6.16 12.45
N ASP A 69 0.79 5.12 13.26
CA ASP A 69 2.11 4.63 13.65
C ASP A 69 2.55 3.60 12.62
N THR A 70 3.43 4.02 11.72
CA THR A 70 4.01 3.16 10.68
C THR A 70 4.89 2.05 11.25
N SER A 71 5.26 2.11 12.54
CA SER A 71 6.03 1.05 13.20
C SER A 71 5.15 -0.11 13.68
N LYS A 72 3.82 0.11 13.79
CA LYS A 72 2.88 -0.94 14.18
C LYS A 72 2.48 -1.79 12.98
N GLU A 73 2.13 -3.03 13.28
CA GLU A 73 1.62 -3.96 12.28
C GLU A 73 0.32 -3.42 11.65
N PRO A 74 0.21 -3.37 10.31
CA PRO A 74 -0.98 -2.91 9.64
C PRO A 74 -2.23 -3.75 9.97
N TYR A 75 -3.39 -3.11 10.03
CA TYR A 75 -4.65 -3.82 10.20
C TYR A 75 -5.01 -4.60 8.93
N TYR A 76 -5.79 -5.67 9.07
CA TYR A 76 -6.20 -6.57 7.98
C TYR A 76 -5.06 -7.37 7.32
N ASN A 77 -3.89 -7.47 7.96
CA ASN A 77 -2.83 -8.39 7.55
C ASN A 77 -3.05 -9.84 7.97
N VAL A 78 -3.98 -10.08 8.89
CA VAL A 78 -4.20 -11.41 9.46
C VAL A 78 -5.12 -12.20 8.54
N ASN A 79 -4.57 -13.20 7.85
CA ASN A 79 -5.39 -14.22 7.20
C ASN A 79 -5.92 -15.20 8.27
N ILE A 80 -7.07 -14.86 8.86
CA ILE A 80 -7.72 -15.66 9.91
C ILE A 80 -8.13 -17.07 9.47
N TRP A 81 -8.09 -17.36 8.17
CA TRP A 81 -8.47 -18.64 7.58
C TRP A 81 -7.27 -19.55 7.29
N MET A 82 -6.05 -19.03 7.42
CA MET A 82 -4.83 -19.78 7.14
C MET A 82 -4.29 -20.40 8.42
N ASN A 83 -4.04 -21.70 8.41
CA ASN A 83 -3.42 -22.35 9.56
C ASN A 83 -1.90 -22.09 9.60
N GLU A 84 -1.28 -22.35 10.75
CA GLU A 84 0.14 -22.03 10.96
C GLU A 84 1.08 -22.78 10.01
N GLU A 85 0.72 -24.00 9.60
CA GLU A 85 1.52 -24.80 8.66
C GLU A 85 1.47 -24.24 7.23
N GLU A 86 0.29 -23.84 6.77
CA GLU A 86 0.10 -23.19 5.48
C GLU A 86 0.86 -21.86 5.43
N MET A 87 0.80 -21.08 6.51
CA MET A 87 1.54 -19.82 6.62
C MET A 87 3.06 -20.04 6.50
N LYS A 88 3.60 -21.07 7.18
CA LYS A 88 5.03 -21.40 7.08
C LYS A 88 5.44 -21.81 5.66
N LYS A 89 4.60 -22.56 4.95
CA LYS A 89 4.84 -22.94 3.56
C LYS A 89 4.87 -21.73 2.62
N GLU A 90 3.89 -20.83 2.76
CA GLU A 90 3.85 -19.62 1.94
C GLU A 90 5.04 -18.70 2.24
N MET A 91 5.42 -18.52 3.51
CA MET A 91 6.61 -17.78 3.88
C MET A 91 7.90 -18.36 3.28
N ALA A 92 8.02 -19.69 3.21
CA ALA A 92 9.16 -20.34 2.58
C ALA A 92 9.20 -20.06 1.06
N ALA A 93 8.06 -20.19 0.39
CA ALA A 93 7.94 -19.89 -1.04
C ALA A 93 8.26 -18.42 -1.36
N MET A 94 7.76 -17.48 -0.56
CA MET A 94 8.07 -16.05 -0.73
C MET A 94 9.57 -15.76 -0.52
N LYS A 95 10.21 -16.39 0.48
CA LYS A 95 11.66 -16.24 0.71
C LYS A 95 12.47 -16.73 -0.49
N GLU A 96 12.07 -17.84 -1.10
CA GLU A 96 12.71 -18.36 -2.31
C GLU A 96 12.59 -17.37 -3.48
N GLN A 97 11.38 -16.86 -3.73
CA GLN A 97 11.15 -15.86 -4.78
C GLN A 97 11.97 -14.58 -4.56
N ILE A 98 12.04 -14.08 -3.31
CA ILE A 98 12.86 -12.91 -2.96
C ILE A 98 14.34 -13.16 -3.30
N ASN A 99 14.85 -14.35 -2.99
CA ASN A 99 16.24 -14.69 -3.29
C ASN A 99 16.49 -14.77 -4.80
N SER A 100 15.59 -15.38 -5.56
CA SER A 100 15.69 -15.42 -7.03
C SER A 100 15.68 -14.02 -7.64
N LEU A 101 14.78 -13.14 -7.17
CA LEU A 101 14.72 -11.75 -7.65
C LEU A 101 15.98 -10.96 -7.30
N LYS A 102 16.54 -11.14 -6.09
CA LYS A 102 17.82 -10.50 -5.71
C LYS A 102 18.97 -10.94 -6.61
N MET A 103 19.04 -12.22 -6.95
CA MET A 103 20.05 -12.71 -7.90
C MET A 103 19.88 -12.09 -9.28
N LEU A 104 18.65 -12.00 -9.77
CA LEU A 104 18.35 -11.39 -11.07
C LEU A 104 18.73 -9.90 -11.10
N VAL A 105 18.44 -9.16 -10.04
CA VAL A 105 18.86 -7.75 -9.92
C VAL A 105 20.39 -7.64 -9.96
N ALA A 106 21.11 -8.47 -9.20
CA ALA A 106 22.57 -8.45 -9.20
C ALA A 106 23.17 -8.77 -10.58
N GLU A 107 22.58 -9.71 -11.32
CA GLU A 107 22.98 -10.02 -12.70
C GLU A 107 22.76 -8.81 -13.63
N LYS A 108 21.61 -8.14 -13.53
CA LYS A 108 21.31 -6.94 -14.32
C LYS A 108 22.27 -5.79 -13.98
N ASP A 109 22.61 -5.59 -12.72
CA ASP A 109 23.58 -4.57 -12.30
C ASP A 109 24.98 -4.82 -12.88
N LEU A 110 25.41 -6.08 -12.93
CA LEU A 110 26.69 -6.46 -13.57
C LEU A 110 26.67 -6.15 -15.07
N LEU A 111 25.58 -6.47 -15.75
CA LEU A 111 25.41 -6.17 -17.16
C LEU A 111 25.43 -4.67 -17.44
N ILE A 112 24.72 -3.87 -16.62
CA ILE A 112 24.71 -2.42 -16.73
C ILE A 112 26.13 -1.87 -16.59
N ARG A 113 26.89 -2.30 -15.57
CA ARG A 113 28.28 -1.86 -15.37
C ARG A 113 29.19 -2.23 -16.55
N ALA A 114 29.01 -3.42 -17.12
CA ALA A 114 29.78 -3.84 -18.30
C ALA A 114 29.49 -2.93 -19.51
N LEU A 115 28.22 -2.66 -19.79
CA LEU A 115 27.80 -1.77 -20.88
C LEU A 115 28.27 -0.32 -20.68
N GLU A 116 28.21 0.19 -19.44
CA GLU A 116 28.74 1.52 -19.11
C GLU A 116 30.25 1.63 -19.36
N GLN A 117 31.01 0.57 -19.05
CA GLN A 117 32.45 0.52 -19.35
C GLN A 117 32.73 0.47 -20.86
N GLU A 118 31.92 -0.26 -21.63
CA GLU A 118 32.06 -0.28 -23.09
C GLU A 118 31.75 1.08 -23.73
N LEU A 119 30.70 1.76 -23.26
CA LEU A 119 30.36 3.11 -23.72
C LEU A 119 31.49 4.11 -23.43
N ARG A 120 32.09 4.04 -22.23
CA ARG A 120 33.23 4.90 -21.86
C ARG A 120 34.49 4.64 -22.68
N LYS A 121 34.68 3.44 -23.22
CA LYS A 121 35.82 3.10 -24.09
C LYS A 121 35.62 3.53 -25.54
N LYS A 122 34.37 3.76 -25.96
CA LYS A 122 34.01 4.19 -27.33
C LYS A 122 33.84 5.72 -27.47
N ALA A 123 33.74 6.44 -26.36
CA ALA A 123 33.75 7.90 -26.29
C ALA A 123 35.19 8.42 -26.15
#